data_AF-A0A1C6G7V1-F1
#
_entry.id   AF-A0A1C6G7V1-F1
#
_cell.length_a   1.000
_cell.length_b   1.000
_cell.length_c   1.000
_cell.angle_alpha   90.00
_cell.angle_beta   90.00
_cell.angle_gamma   90.00
#
_symmetry.space_group_name_H-M   'P 1'
#
loop_
_entity.id
_entity.type
_entity.pdbx_description
1 polymer ?
#
loop_
_entity_poly.entity_id
_entity_poly.type
_entity_poly.pdbx_seq_one_letter_code
_entity_poly.pdbx_strand_id
1 'polypeptide(L)'
;MPQTPFRAKANEYIATFLRETDAQYEMDVMEMVIDQLAVDFGVSKQAAKIRLVELGFDGAIGTFNYVDGQYVRPHGFRKDSIEAYQTFTISAQDAAIQRFSNPELREKTANGDYLFIENHYVYNSPLYVCTDMDGRLMLTDYARAHMNECCLVFDLSITSKVESAYHTICFLNREQSDITFDVKYHNGYQNAPPERQIAMRKKQQEEWLNIRKQMTDDPEQCMELLLDWRNMKYTDLGDLIDRDPKTISRTVKGKTAPNLNTAVLICFGLNLPPMISEKLLDVLGCKLKPFDPEHQWISEALHVKYPEPLWAVKEYLEQYDVAI
;
A
#
# COMPACT_ATOMS: atom_id res chain seq x y z
N MET A 1 12.40 -20.40 26.41
CA MET A 1 13.12 -19.42 27.27
C MET A 1 12.29 -19.11 28.51
N PRO A 2 12.86 -19.03 29.73
CA PRO A 2 12.08 -18.80 30.94
C PRO A 2 11.39 -17.42 30.93
N GLN A 3 10.11 -17.38 31.27
CA GLN A 3 9.24 -16.20 31.11
C GLN A 3 9.77 -14.95 31.82
N THR A 4 10.05 -15.05 33.11
CA THR A 4 10.45 -13.92 33.95
C THR A 4 11.75 -13.25 33.51
N PRO A 5 12.89 -13.98 33.34
CA PRO A 5 14.14 -13.34 32.94
C PRO A 5 14.07 -12.80 31.50
N PHE A 6 13.36 -13.48 30.59
CA PHE A 6 13.21 -13.00 29.22
C PHE A 6 12.41 -11.69 29.16
N ARG A 7 11.26 -11.60 29.85
CA ARG A 7 10.46 -10.38 29.92
C ARG A 7 11.24 -9.22 30.57
N ALA A 8 12.00 -9.50 31.63
CA ALA A 8 12.83 -8.49 32.29
C ALA A 8 13.88 -7.91 31.32
N LYS A 9 14.57 -8.78 30.58
CA LYS A 9 15.56 -8.36 29.57
C LYS A 9 14.94 -7.62 28.39
N ALA A 10 13.78 -8.07 27.90
CA ALA A 10 13.07 -7.39 26.83
C ALA A 10 12.73 -5.93 27.21
N ASN A 11 12.15 -5.72 28.39
CA ASN A 11 11.84 -4.36 28.89
C ASN A 11 13.11 -3.52 29.08
N GLU A 12 14.19 -4.11 29.60
CA GLU A 12 15.48 -3.45 29.75
C GLU A 12 16.03 -2.97 28.40
N TYR A 13 15.99 -3.82 27.37
CA TYR A 13 16.49 -3.49 26.04
C TYR A 13 15.62 -2.47 25.31
N ILE A 14 14.29 -2.59 25.39
CA ILE A 14 13.39 -1.57 24.84
C ILE A 14 13.71 -0.21 25.44
N ALA A 15 13.76 -0.09 26.77
CA ALA A 15 14.05 1.18 27.44
C ALA A 15 15.45 1.72 27.12
N THR A 16 16.44 0.83 27.01
CA THR A 16 17.83 1.21 26.71
C THR A 16 17.94 1.74 25.29
N PHE A 17 17.44 1.00 24.30
CA PHE A 17 17.58 1.39 22.91
C PHE A 17 16.74 2.60 22.55
N LEU A 18 15.51 2.75 23.08
CA LEU A 18 14.72 3.97 22.90
C LEU A 18 15.51 5.22 23.32
N ARG A 19 16.20 5.15 24.46
CA ARG A 19 17.00 6.26 24.98
C ARG A 19 18.28 6.50 24.18
N GLU A 20 18.95 5.44 23.74
CA GLU A 20 20.24 5.54 23.03
C GLU A 20 20.07 6.02 21.58
N THR A 21 18.96 5.69 20.94
CA THR A 21 18.67 6.10 19.55
C THR A 21 17.79 7.33 19.43
N ASP A 22 17.27 7.85 20.56
CA ASP A 22 16.25 8.89 20.60
C ASP A 22 14.99 8.51 19.79
N ALA A 23 14.69 7.21 19.72
CA ALA A 23 13.55 6.70 18.99
C ALA A 23 12.24 7.04 19.69
N GLN A 24 11.26 7.46 18.90
CA GLN A 24 9.95 7.88 19.42
C GLN A 24 9.06 6.68 19.78
N TYR A 25 9.21 5.56 19.07
CA TYR A 25 8.29 4.42 19.18
C TYR A 25 9.02 3.09 19.36
N GLU A 26 8.37 2.16 20.07
CA GLU A 26 8.95 0.84 20.39
C GLU A 26 9.29 0.02 19.13
N MET A 27 8.49 0.10 18.06
CA MET A 27 8.77 -0.67 16.84
C MET A 27 10.08 -0.26 16.17
N ASP A 28 10.54 0.98 16.35
CA ASP A 28 11.78 1.48 15.74
C ASP A 28 13.03 0.88 16.39
N VAL A 29 12.92 0.28 17.58
CA VAL A 29 14.03 -0.41 18.27
C VAL A 29 13.85 -1.92 18.36
N MET A 30 12.71 -2.45 17.91
CA MET A 30 12.34 -3.85 18.12
C MET A 30 13.31 -4.83 17.45
N GLU A 31 13.93 -4.45 16.33
CA GLU A 31 14.98 -5.26 15.69
C GLU A 31 16.21 -5.42 16.59
N MET A 32 16.67 -4.31 17.19
CA MET A 32 17.80 -4.32 18.13
C MET A 32 17.47 -5.17 19.37
N VAL A 33 16.23 -5.07 19.86
CA VAL A 33 15.73 -5.87 20.98
C VAL A 33 15.76 -7.36 20.65
N ILE A 34 15.21 -7.76 19.50
CA ILE A 34 15.19 -9.15 19.06
C ILE A 34 16.61 -9.69 18.87
N ASP A 35 17.50 -8.91 18.24
CA ASP A 35 18.89 -9.30 18.00
C ASP A 35 19.65 -9.51 19.32
N GLN A 36 19.50 -8.59 20.27
CA GLN A 36 20.18 -8.72 21.56
C GLN A 36 19.61 -9.88 22.40
N LEU A 37 18.29 -10.07 22.40
CA LEU A 37 17.67 -11.22 23.07
C LEU A 37 18.10 -12.55 22.45
N ALA A 38 18.26 -12.62 21.13
CA ALA A 38 18.75 -13.80 20.44
C ALA A 38 20.17 -14.17 20.88
N VAL A 39 21.06 -13.17 20.99
CA VAL A 39 22.44 -13.35 21.48
C VAL A 39 22.45 -13.82 22.94
N ASP A 40 21.76 -13.12 23.83
CA ASP A 40 21.80 -13.38 25.28
C ASP A 40 21.23 -14.74 25.67
N PHE A 41 20.19 -15.18 24.97
CA PHE A 41 19.52 -16.45 25.25
C PHE A 41 20.02 -17.60 24.37
N GLY A 42 20.94 -17.33 23.44
CA GLY A 42 21.52 -18.34 22.54
C GLY A 42 20.48 -18.99 21.62
N VAL A 43 19.55 -18.19 21.08
CA VAL A 43 18.46 -18.66 20.22
C VAL A 43 18.46 -17.94 18.87
N SER A 44 17.67 -18.40 17.91
CA SER A 44 17.46 -17.67 16.65
C SER A 44 16.65 -16.39 16.87
N LYS A 45 16.82 -15.39 15.98
CA LYS A 45 15.98 -14.17 15.95
C LYS A 45 14.50 -14.51 15.94
N GLN A 46 14.12 -15.52 15.14
CA GLN A 46 12.74 -15.98 15.06
C GLN A 46 12.23 -16.56 16.38
N ALA A 47 13.03 -17.34 17.10
CA ALA A 47 12.63 -17.85 18.41
C ALA A 47 12.47 -16.72 19.44
N ALA A 48 13.32 -15.70 19.40
CA ALA A 48 13.20 -14.50 20.23
C ALA A 48 11.93 -13.69 19.88
N LYS A 49 11.65 -13.47 18.59
CA LYS A 49 10.43 -12.82 18.08
C LYS A 49 9.17 -13.54 18.56
N ILE A 50 9.07 -14.86 18.35
CA ILE A 50 7.93 -15.67 18.81
C ILE A 50 7.74 -15.50 20.32
N ARG A 51 8.83 -15.55 21.09
CA ARG A 51 8.76 -15.42 22.54
C ARG A 51 8.31 -14.03 23.00
N LEU A 52 8.68 -12.97 22.29
CA LEU A 52 8.18 -11.63 22.55
C LEU A 52 6.67 -11.57 22.35
N VAL A 53 6.17 -12.10 21.23
CA VAL A 53 4.73 -12.15 20.93
C VAL A 53 3.96 -12.97 21.97
N GLU A 54 4.44 -14.15 22.34
CA GLU A 54 3.85 -14.98 23.41
C GLU A 54 3.74 -14.25 24.76
N LEU A 55 4.63 -13.28 25.00
CA LEU A 55 4.67 -12.50 26.22
C LEU A 55 3.93 -11.16 26.10
N GLY A 56 3.26 -10.89 24.98
CA GLY A 56 2.43 -9.71 24.75
C GLY A 56 3.19 -8.47 24.31
N PHE A 57 4.38 -8.64 23.71
CA PHE A 57 5.11 -7.56 23.04
C PHE A 57 4.69 -7.49 21.57
N ASP A 58 3.53 -6.89 21.31
CA ASP A 58 2.88 -6.91 19.99
C ASP A 58 3.70 -6.21 18.89
N GLY A 59 4.59 -5.26 19.25
CA GLY A 59 5.53 -4.64 18.31
C GLY A 59 6.44 -5.66 17.60
N ALA A 60 6.68 -6.83 18.20
CA ALA A 60 7.43 -7.91 17.57
C ALA A 60 6.69 -8.53 16.37
N ILE A 61 5.36 -8.42 16.28
CA ILE A 61 4.55 -8.98 15.17
C ILE A 61 4.93 -8.31 13.84
N GLY A 62 5.09 -6.98 13.84
CA GLY A 62 5.42 -6.20 12.65
C GLY A 62 6.91 -6.12 12.32
N THR A 63 7.77 -6.88 12.99
CA THR A 63 9.25 -6.77 12.88
C THR A 63 9.84 -7.97 12.11
N PHE A 64 10.87 -7.77 11.29
CA PHE A 64 11.44 -8.81 10.42
C PHE A 64 10.38 -9.51 9.54
N ASN A 65 9.50 -8.73 8.92
CA ASN A 65 8.54 -9.25 7.96
C ASN A 65 9.09 -9.04 6.54
N TYR A 66 8.96 -10.06 5.70
CA TYR A 66 9.35 -10.01 4.30
C TYR A 66 8.14 -10.40 3.45
N VAL A 67 7.74 -9.57 2.50
CA VAL A 67 6.59 -9.82 1.63
C VAL A 67 6.97 -9.40 0.22
N ASP A 68 6.53 -10.14 -0.80
CA ASP A 68 6.92 -9.92 -2.19
C ASP A 68 8.45 -9.94 -2.43
N GLY A 69 9.17 -10.73 -1.62
CA GLY A 69 10.64 -10.80 -1.67
C GLY A 69 11.35 -9.56 -1.13
N GLN A 70 10.62 -8.60 -0.56
CA GLN A 70 11.14 -7.36 -0.01
C GLN A 70 10.93 -7.29 1.50
N TYR A 71 11.81 -6.54 2.16
CA TYR A 71 11.70 -6.27 3.59
C TYR A 71 10.63 -5.21 3.84
N VAL A 72 9.71 -5.49 4.78
CA VAL A 72 8.67 -4.56 5.23
C VAL A 72 9.15 -3.88 6.50
N ARG A 73 9.17 -2.54 6.50
CA ARG A 73 9.64 -1.75 7.66
C ARG A 73 8.88 -2.11 8.94
N PRO A 74 9.54 -2.04 10.12
CA PRO A 74 8.92 -2.37 11.38
C PRO A 74 7.72 -1.46 11.63
N HIS A 75 6.63 -2.08 12.05
CA HIS A 75 5.37 -1.41 12.36
C HIS A 75 4.75 -2.02 13.62
N GLY A 76 3.90 -1.24 14.27
CA GLY A 76 3.20 -1.58 15.48
C GLY A 76 1.75 -1.11 15.42
N PHE A 77 1.01 -1.51 16.44
CA PHE A 77 -0.39 -1.19 16.60
C PHE A 77 -0.73 -1.24 18.09
N ARG A 78 -1.84 -0.62 18.46
CA ARG A 78 -2.36 -0.73 19.81
C ARG A 78 -2.62 -2.19 20.15
N LYS A 79 -2.27 -2.58 21.37
CA LYS A 79 -2.54 -3.91 21.91
C LYS A 79 -3.98 -4.37 21.63
N ASP A 80 -4.13 -5.65 21.30
CA ASP A 80 -5.41 -6.32 21.00
C ASP A 80 -6.15 -5.73 19.77
N SER A 81 -5.45 -5.04 18.85
CA SER A 81 -6.07 -4.52 17.62
C SER A 81 -6.23 -5.54 16.50
N ILE A 82 -5.52 -6.67 16.56
CA ILE A 82 -5.65 -7.79 15.63
C ILE A 82 -5.58 -9.11 16.40
N GLU A 83 -6.25 -10.13 15.86
CA GLU A 83 -6.18 -11.50 16.37
C GLU A 83 -4.94 -12.26 15.86
N ALA A 84 -4.68 -13.44 16.41
CA ALA A 84 -3.48 -14.24 16.08
C ALA A 84 -3.34 -14.61 14.59
N TYR A 85 -4.45 -14.63 13.85
CA TYR A 85 -4.52 -15.00 12.44
C TYR A 85 -4.85 -13.81 11.55
N GLN A 86 -4.58 -12.60 12.04
CA GLN A 86 -4.85 -11.38 11.32
C GLN A 86 -3.56 -10.61 11.05
N THR A 87 -3.62 -9.75 10.04
CA THR A 87 -2.48 -8.92 9.65
C THR A 87 -2.91 -7.65 8.96
N PHE A 88 -2.04 -6.64 9.00
CA PHE A 88 -2.13 -5.47 8.12
C PHE A 88 -1.35 -5.66 6.82
N THR A 89 -0.36 -6.55 6.81
CA THR A 89 0.61 -6.71 5.71
C THR A 89 0.22 -7.88 4.80
N ILE A 90 0.09 -7.64 3.50
CA ILE A 90 -0.25 -8.67 2.50
C ILE A 90 0.56 -8.47 1.23
N SER A 91 0.67 -9.52 0.40
CA SER A 91 1.32 -9.41 -0.92
C SER A 91 0.53 -8.47 -1.83
N ALA A 92 1.20 -7.82 -2.78
CA ALA A 92 0.54 -7.04 -3.81
C ALA A 92 -0.41 -7.91 -4.67
N GLN A 93 -0.10 -9.20 -4.84
CA GLN A 93 -0.99 -10.14 -5.52
C GLN A 93 -2.28 -10.42 -4.73
N ASP A 94 -2.17 -10.73 -3.43
CA ASP A 94 -3.32 -10.92 -2.57
C ASP A 94 -4.15 -9.63 -2.48
N ALA A 95 -3.49 -8.48 -2.40
CA ALA A 95 -4.14 -7.18 -2.39
C ALA A 95 -5.01 -6.95 -3.63
N ALA A 96 -4.48 -7.26 -4.83
CA ALA A 96 -5.21 -7.15 -6.08
C ALA A 96 -6.37 -8.15 -6.16
N ILE A 97 -6.15 -9.41 -5.76
CA ILE A 97 -7.19 -10.46 -5.71
C ILE A 97 -8.33 -10.05 -4.78
N GLN A 98 -8.00 -9.56 -3.57
CA GLN A 98 -8.98 -9.13 -2.59
C GLN A 98 -9.77 -7.92 -3.09
N ARG A 99 -9.12 -6.91 -3.68
CA ARG A 99 -9.83 -5.75 -4.25
C ARG A 99 -10.74 -6.15 -5.41
N PHE A 100 -10.29 -7.06 -6.27
CA PHE A 100 -11.11 -7.54 -7.38
C PHE A 100 -12.36 -8.29 -6.90
N SER A 101 -12.19 -9.16 -5.91
CA SER A 101 -13.21 -10.11 -5.47
C SER A 101 -14.12 -9.58 -4.36
N ASN A 102 -13.69 -8.58 -3.59
CA ASN A 102 -14.42 -8.05 -2.44
C ASN A 102 -15.01 -6.66 -2.74
N PRO A 103 -16.34 -6.52 -2.89
CA PRO A 103 -16.96 -5.24 -3.26
C PRO A 103 -16.70 -4.11 -2.26
N GLU A 104 -16.59 -4.42 -0.96
CA GLU A 104 -16.37 -3.40 0.08
C GLU A 104 -14.96 -2.81 -0.03
N LEU A 105 -13.95 -3.66 -0.22
CA LEU A 105 -12.57 -3.21 -0.44
C LEU A 105 -12.44 -2.43 -1.76
N ARG A 106 -13.15 -2.89 -2.81
CA ARG A 106 -13.21 -2.16 -4.09
C ARG A 106 -13.79 -0.76 -3.92
N GLU A 107 -14.86 -0.61 -3.14
CA GLU A 107 -15.46 0.70 -2.85
C GLU A 107 -14.51 1.63 -2.09
N LYS A 108 -13.78 1.10 -1.09
CA LYS A 108 -12.77 1.85 -0.33
C LYS A 108 -11.61 2.39 -1.17
N THR A 109 -11.32 1.77 -2.32
CA THR A 109 -10.24 2.19 -3.24
C THR A 109 -10.75 2.97 -4.45
N ALA A 110 -12.04 2.85 -4.81
CA ALA A 110 -12.64 3.50 -5.98
C ALA A 110 -12.49 5.04 -5.97
N ASN A 111 -12.60 5.65 -4.79
CA ASN A 111 -12.42 7.09 -4.63
C ASN A 111 -11.04 7.44 -4.04
N GLY A 112 -10.07 6.54 -4.08
CA GLY A 112 -8.71 6.77 -3.59
C GLY A 112 -8.59 7.04 -2.08
N ASP A 113 -9.57 6.58 -1.28
CA ASP A 113 -9.55 6.71 0.18
C ASP A 113 -8.52 5.81 0.83
N TYR A 114 -8.28 4.64 0.25
CA TYR A 114 -7.19 3.76 0.61
C TYR A 114 -6.23 3.59 -0.56
N LEU A 115 -4.94 3.61 -0.26
CA LEU A 115 -3.84 3.32 -1.18
C LEU A 115 -3.14 2.03 -0.72
N PHE A 116 -2.40 1.39 -1.62
CA PHE A 116 -1.58 0.24 -1.28
C PHE A 116 -0.11 0.66 -1.22
N ILE A 117 0.43 0.84 -0.03
CA ILE A 117 1.77 1.39 0.23
C ILE A 117 2.51 0.45 1.17
N GLU A 118 3.75 0.08 0.81
CA GLU A 118 4.62 -0.79 1.62
C GLU A 118 3.95 -2.09 2.09
N ASN A 119 3.19 -2.74 1.21
CA ASN A 119 2.42 -3.97 1.51
C ASN A 119 1.20 -3.79 2.44
N HIS A 120 0.71 -2.56 2.60
CA HIS A 120 -0.46 -2.25 3.43
C HIS A 120 -1.49 -1.44 2.66
N TYR A 121 -2.78 -1.74 2.88
CA TYR A 121 -3.84 -0.82 2.53
C TYR A 121 -3.98 0.25 3.60
N VAL A 122 -3.56 1.48 3.30
CA VAL A 122 -3.53 2.61 4.25
C VAL A 122 -4.47 3.73 3.82
N TYR A 123 -5.13 4.36 4.80
CA TYR A 123 -5.97 5.52 4.57
C TYR A 123 -5.14 6.69 4.04
N ASN A 124 -5.54 7.20 2.88
CA ASN A 124 -4.86 8.27 2.18
C ASN A 124 -5.06 9.59 2.93
N SER A 125 -4.13 9.95 3.81
CA SER A 125 -4.17 11.25 4.48
C SER A 125 -2.76 11.68 4.91
N PRO A 126 -2.44 12.99 4.98
CA PRO A 126 -1.10 13.45 5.33
C PRO A 126 -0.60 13.02 6.72
N LEU A 127 -1.50 12.60 7.62
CA LEU A 127 -1.10 12.01 8.91
C LEU A 127 -0.46 10.62 8.73
N TYR A 128 -0.87 9.89 7.70
CA TYR A 128 -0.53 8.48 7.50
C TYR A 128 0.39 8.22 6.32
N VAL A 129 0.32 9.06 5.30
CA VAL A 129 1.08 8.94 4.06
C VAL A 129 1.94 10.18 3.85
N CYS A 130 3.22 9.98 3.58
CA CYS A 130 4.15 11.00 3.13
C CYS A 130 4.92 10.54 1.90
N THR A 131 5.80 11.41 1.39
CA THR A 131 6.73 11.10 0.31
C THR A 131 8.15 11.03 0.84
N ASP A 132 8.96 10.14 0.30
CA ASP A 132 10.40 10.13 0.51
C ASP A 132 11.10 11.20 -0.36
N MET A 133 12.44 11.21 -0.35
CA MET A 133 13.24 12.17 -1.11
C MET A 133 13.10 12.02 -2.64
N ASP A 134 12.71 10.85 -3.12
CA ASP A 134 12.52 10.54 -4.54
C ASP A 134 11.05 10.69 -4.98
N GLY A 135 10.18 11.10 -4.04
CA GLY A 135 8.75 11.33 -4.27
C GLY A 135 7.89 10.07 -4.16
N ARG A 136 8.45 8.91 -3.80
CA ARG A 136 7.69 7.67 -3.60
C ARG A 136 6.87 7.79 -2.32
N LEU A 137 5.64 7.26 -2.34
CA LEU A 137 4.78 7.24 -1.17
C LEU A 137 5.29 6.23 -0.15
N MET A 138 5.25 6.63 1.11
CA MET A 138 5.68 5.81 2.25
C MET A 138 4.77 6.08 3.44
N LEU A 139 4.71 5.13 4.38
CA LEU A 139 4.03 5.34 5.65
C LEU A 139 4.82 6.34 6.49
N THR A 140 4.10 7.27 7.13
CA THR A 140 4.67 8.12 8.20
C THR A 140 5.06 7.27 9.40
N ASP A 141 5.94 7.78 10.25
CA ASP A 141 6.28 7.12 11.52
C ASP A 141 5.05 6.96 12.42
N TYR A 142 4.12 7.93 12.37
CA TYR A 142 2.85 7.82 13.06
C TYR A 142 2.01 6.66 12.55
N ALA A 143 1.85 6.49 11.23
CA ALA A 143 1.13 5.36 10.65
C ALA A 143 1.77 4.03 11.04
N ARG A 144 3.10 3.91 10.93
CA ARG A 144 3.82 2.69 11.33
C ARG A 144 3.61 2.35 12.79
N ALA A 145 3.51 3.32 13.70
CA ALA A 145 3.21 3.06 15.11
C ALA A 145 1.72 2.74 15.40
N HIS A 146 0.82 3.17 14.52
CA HIS A 146 -0.63 3.15 14.75
C HIS A 146 -1.37 2.53 13.56
N MET A 147 -0.93 1.35 13.13
CA MET A 147 -1.52 0.66 11.97
C MET A 147 -3.03 0.43 12.16
N ASN A 148 -3.48 0.19 13.38
CA ASN A 148 -4.89 0.04 13.75
C ASN A 148 -5.75 1.31 13.55
N GLU A 149 -5.17 2.48 13.30
CA GLU A 149 -5.94 3.70 13.03
C GLU A 149 -6.16 3.94 11.53
N CYS A 150 -5.33 3.34 10.69
CA CYS A 150 -5.21 3.73 9.29
C CYS A 150 -5.11 2.58 8.29
N CYS A 151 -4.75 1.38 8.72
CA CYS A 151 -4.55 0.24 7.84
C CYS A 151 -5.72 -0.75 7.90
N LEU A 152 -6.01 -1.40 6.78
CA LEU A 152 -7.01 -2.47 6.70
C LEU A 152 -6.44 -3.79 7.21
N VAL A 153 -7.30 -4.60 7.83
CA VAL A 153 -6.95 -5.91 8.39
C VAL A 153 -7.37 -7.02 7.42
N PHE A 154 -6.57 -8.08 7.40
CA PHE A 154 -6.81 -9.29 6.61
C PHE A 154 -6.68 -10.51 7.50
N ASP A 155 -7.65 -11.42 7.40
CA ASP A 155 -7.60 -12.75 7.97
C ASP A 155 -6.69 -13.65 7.10
N LEU A 156 -5.85 -14.42 7.76
CA LEU A 156 -4.96 -15.39 7.15
C LEU A 156 -5.42 -16.80 7.53
N SER A 157 -5.44 -17.71 6.56
CA SER A 157 -5.67 -19.13 6.82
C SER A 157 -4.63 -19.99 6.11
N ILE A 158 -4.07 -20.97 6.81
CA ILE A 158 -3.04 -21.85 6.23
C ILE A 158 -3.74 -22.91 5.38
N THR A 159 -3.35 -23.00 4.12
CA THR A 159 -3.90 -23.99 3.16
C THR A 159 -2.96 -25.19 2.98
N SER A 160 -1.67 -25.04 3.30
CA SER A 160 -0.71 -26.14 3.32
C SER A 160 -0.96 -27.13 4.47
N LYS A 161 -0.56 -28.40 4.31
CA LYS A 161 -0.70 -29.45 5.34
C LYS A 161 0.31 -29.22 6.50
N VAL A 162 0.00 -28.28 7.37
CA VAL A 162 0.76 -28.00 8.61
C VAL A 162 -0.13 -28.25 9.81
N GLU A 163 0.37 -28.97 10.81
CA GLU A 163 -0.35 -29.20 12.07
C GLU A 163 -0.68 -27.86 12.75
N SER A 164 -1.88 -27.76 13.33
CA SER A 164 -2.38 -26.53 13.95
C SER A 164 -1.47 -25.96 15.05
N ALA A 165 -0.70 -26.82 15.72
CA ALA A 165 0.27 -26.42 16.74
C ALA A 165 1.40 -25.50 16.22
N TYR A 166 1.67 -25.50 14.91
CA TYR A 166 2.71 -24.68 14.29
C TYR A 166 2.17 -23.43 13.58
N HIS A 167 0.86 -23.22 13.60
CA HIS A 167 0.22 -22.13 12.85
C HIS A 167 0.75 -20.76 13.27
N THR A 168 0.83 -20.47 14.58
CA THR A 168 1.40 -19.21 15.09
C THR A 168 2.83 -18.97 14.62
N ILE A 169 3.65 -20.03 14.53
CA ILE A 169 5.03 -19.94 14.04
C ILE A 169 5.03 -19.56 12.55
N CYS A 170 4.12 -20.12 11.76
CA CYS A 170 3.97 -19.80 10.35
C CYS A 170 3.54 -18.33 10.16
N PHE A 171 2.57 -17.84 10.93
CA PHE A 171 2.09 -16.46 10.81
C PHE A 171 3.14 -15.42 11.22
N LEU A 172 3.98 -15.74 12.21
CA LEU A 172 5.08 -14.88 12.64
C LEU A 172 6.34 -15.04 11.79
N ASN A 173 6.44 -16.10 10.99
CA ASN A 173 7.55 -16.36 10.07
C ASN A 173 7.09 -16.08 8.63
N ARG A 174 7.06 -14.80 8.26
CA ARG A 174 6.61 -14.38 6.92
C ARG A 174 7.74 -14.38 5.89
N GLU A 175 8.92 -14.92 6.20
CA GLU A 175 9.96 -15.15 5.19
C GLU A 175 9.46 -16.11 4.10
N GLN A 176 10.12 -16.10 2.93
CA GLN A 176 9.84 -17.06 1.86
C GLN A 176 9.93 -18.50 2.40
N SER A 177 8.78 -19.18 2.47
CA SER A 177 8.65 -20.54 2.96
C SER A 177 7.67 -21.33 2.10
N ASP A 178 7.65 -22.65 2.24
CA ASP A 178 6.71 -23.54 1.53
C ASP A 178 5.26 -23.44 2.07
N ILE A 179 4.99 -22.49 2.97
CA ILE A 179 3.68 -22.30 3.60
C ILE A 179 2.83 -21.36 2.76
N THR A 180 1.66 -21.84 2.35
CA THR A 180 0.69 -21.06 1.58
C THR A 180 -0.41 -20.54 2.50
N PHE A 181 -0.66 -19.23 2.41
CA PHE A 181 -1.76 -18.55 3.10
C PHE A 181 -2.87 -18.21 2.11
N ASP A 182 -4.11 -18.47 2.49
CA ASP A 182 -5.28 -17.84 1.91
C ASP A 182 -5.57 -16.56 2.71
N VAL A 183 -5.57 -15.43 2.01
CA VAL A 183 -5.79 -14.10 2.57
C VAL A 183 -7.23 -13.69 2.32
N LYS A 184 -7.91 -13.18 3.34
CA LYS A 184 -9.28 -12.65 3.24
C LYS A 184 -9.37 -11.30 3.90
N TYR A 185 -9.99 -10.35 3.20
CA TYR A 185 -10.27 -9.03 3.78
C TYR A 185 -11.18 -9.15 5.00
N HIS A 186 -10.72 -8.62 6.14
CA HIS A 186 -11.45 -8.61 7.41
C HIS A 186 -12.28 -7.32 7.52
N ASN A 187 -13.45 -7.31 6.86
CA ASN A 187 -14.49 -6.26 6.84
C ASN A 187 -14.17 -4.96 7.64
N GLY A 188 -14.05 -3.83 6.95
CA GLY A 188 -13.27 -2.68 7.38
C GLY A 188 -14.04 -1.60 8.12
N TYR A 189 -14.79 -1.99 9.15
CA TYR A 189 -15.43 -1.07 10.09
C TYR A 189 -14.64 -0.90 11.41
N GLN A 190 -13.53 -1.63 11.57
CA GLN A 190 -12.79 -1.65 12.85
C GLN A 190 -11.80 -0.48 12.97
N ASN A 191 -11.32 0.08 11.86
CA ASN A 191 -10.31 1.13 11.83
C ASN A 191 -10.87 2.36 11.10
N ALA A 192 -11.57 3.22 11.85
CA ALA A 192 -12.05 4.50 11.34
C ALA A 192 -10.98 5.58 11.58
N PRO A 193 -10.49 6.27 10.53
CA PRO A 193 -9.61 7.41 10.71
C PRO A 193 -10.27 8.50 11.56
N PRO A 194 -9.50 9.32 12.29
CA PRO A 194 -10.04 10.46 13.02
C PRO A 194 -10.85 11.38 12.11
N GLU A 195 -11.92 12.00 12.65
CA GLU A 195 -12.87 12.82 11.89
C GLU A 195 -12.19 13.92 11.06
N ARG A 196 -11.09 14.49 11.56
CA ARG A 196 -10.31 15.51 10.85
C ARG A 196 -9.72 14.99 9.54
N GLN A 197 -9.22 13.75 9.53
CA GLN A 197 -8.66 13.12 8.33
C GLN A 197 -9.77 12.84 7.31
N ILE A 198 -10.91 12.35 7.80
CA ILE A 198 -12.12 12.13 6.98
C ILE A 198 -12.60 13.44 6.34
N ALA A 199 -12.63 14.54 7.10
CA ALA A 199 -13.04 15.84 6.58
C ALA A 199 -12.07 16.39 5.52
N MET A 200 -10.76 16.20 5.69
CA MET A 200 -9.77 16.55 4.66
C MET A 200 -10.00 15.76 3.37
N ARG A 201 -10.23 14.45 3.49
CA ARG A 201 -10.48 13.60 2.33
C ARG A 201 -11.79 13.92 1.63
N LYS A 202 -12.86 14.24 2.36
CA LYS A 202 -14.12 14.72 1.76
C LYS A 202 -13.92 15.97 0.91
N LYS A 203 -13.11 16.95 1.35
CA LYS A 203 -12.81 18.15 0.54
C LYS A 203 -12.09 17.79 -0.76
N GLN A 204 -11.14 16.85 -0.70
CA GLN A 204 -10.44 16.38 -1.89
C GLN A 204 -11.38 15.63 -2.85
N GLN A 205 -12.28 14.81 -2.32
CA GLN A 205 -13.32 14.15 -3.12
C GLN A 205 -14.29 15.14 -3.77
N GLU A 206 -14.68 16.20 -3.06
CA GLU A 206 -15.52 17.27 -3.61
C GLU A 206 -14.83 17.98 -4.78
N GLU A 207 -13.53 18.26 -4.67
CA GLU A 207 -12.73 18.80 -5.76
C GLU A 207 -12.73 17.84 -6.97
N TRP A 208 -12.44 16.55 -6.76
CA TRP A 208 -12.42 15.56 -7.83
C TRP A 208 -13.78 15.42 -8.50
N LEU A 209 -14.86 15.45 -7.73
CA LEU A 209 -16.23 15.43 -8.24
C LEU A 209 -16.53 16.68 -9.07
N ASN A 210 -16.04 17.85 -8.67
CA ASN A 210 -16.20 19.09 -9.42
C ASN A 210 -15.44 19.05 -10.75
N ILE A 211 -14.23 18.51 -10.77
CA ILE A 211 -13.49 18.29 -12.04
C ILE A 211 -14.21 17.27 -12.90
N ARG A 212 -14.64 16.14 -12.31
CA ARG A 212 -15.35 15.08 -13.04
C ARG A 212 -16.64 15.55 -13.70
N LYS A 213 -17.36 16.50 -13.09
CA LYS A 213 -18.57 17.13 -13.65
C LYS A 213 -18.28 18.04 -14.85
N GLN A 214 -17.07 18.60 -14.93
CA GLN A 214 -16.63 19.47 -16.03
C GLN A 214 -16.04 18.70 -17.20
N MET A 215 -15.61 17.44 -16.99
CA MET A 215 -15.10 16.58 -18.06
C MET A 215 -16.19 16.34 -19.12
N THR A 216 -15.91 16.77 -20.35
CA THR A 216 -16.79 16.57 -21.52
C THR A 216 -16.46 15.24 -22.21
N ASP A 217 -17.29 14.86 -23.19
CA ASP A 217 -17.00 13.73 -24.09
C ASP A 217 -16.10 14.12 -25.27
N ASP A 218 -15.70 15.40 -25.36
CA ASP A 218 -14.73 15.87 -26.33
C ASP A 218 -13.30 15.67 -25.77
N PRO A 219 -12.46 14.85 -26.42
CA PRO A 219 -11.13 14.54 -25.91
C PRO A 219 -10.21 15.76 -25.72
N GLU A 220 -10.29 16.75 -26.62
CA GLU A 220 -9.42 17.93 -26.56
C GLU A 220 -9.77 18.79 -25.34
N GLN A 221 -11.06 19.13 -25.18
CA GLN A 221 -11.56 19.90 -24.05
C GLN A 221 -11.32 19.16 -22.72
N CYS A 222 -11.53 17.84 -22.71
CA CYS A 222 -11.28 17.02 -21.53
C CYS A 222 -9.80 17.06 -21.13
N MET A 223 -8.88 16.94 -22.09
CA MET A 223 -7.45 16.98 -21.82
C MET A 223 -6.97 18.38 -21.39
N GLU A 224 -7.46 19.44 -22.02
CA GLU A 224 -7.16 20.84 -21.63
C GLU A 224 -7.58 21.11 -20.18
N LEU A 225 -8.79 20.70 -19.79
CA LEU A 225 -9.26 20.80 -18.40
C LEU A 225 -8.31 20.12 -17.40
N LEU A 226 -7.85 18.90 -17.72
CA LEU A 226 -6.99 18.13 -16.81
C LEU A 226 -5.57 18.71 -16.71
N LEU A 227 -5.02 19.18 -17.82
CA LEU A 227 -3.74 19.88 -17.87
C LEU A 227 -3.78 21.17 -17.08
N ASP A 228 -4.85 21.98 -17.24
CA ASP A 228 -5.06 23.20 -16.47
C ASP A 228 -5.22 22.90 -14.98
N TRP A 229 -5.99 21.86 -14.63
CA TRP A 229 -6.17 21.43 -13.24
C TRP A 229 -4.84 21.01 -12.58
N ARG A 230 -3.94 20.40 -13.35
CA ARG A 230 -2.59 20.01 -12.88
C ARG A 230 -1.53 21.08 -13.08
N ASN A 231 -1.88 22.22 -13.67
CA ASN A 231 -0.95 23.28 -14.04
C ASN A 231 0.24 22.75 -14.87
N MET A 232 -0.07 21.92 -15.88
CA MET A 232 0.91 21.30 -16.78
C MET A 232 0.61 21.63 -18.23
N LYS A 233 1.65 21.68 -19.08
CA LYS A 233 1.50 21.73 -20.54
C LYS A 233 1.72 20.35 -21.15
N TYR A 234 1.34 20.18 -22.41
CA TYR A 234 1.66 18.99 -23.19
C TYR A 234 3.17 18.70 -23.26
N THR A 235 4.02 19.74 -23.23
CA THR A 235 5.48 19.58 -23.19
C THR A 235 5.93 18.94 -21.88
N ASP A 236 5.45 19.48 -20.76
CA ASP A 236 5.82 19.02 -19.42
C ASP A 236 5.34 17.58 -19.21
N LEU A 237 4.12 17.28 -19.66
CA LEU A 237 3.59 15.92 -19.63
C LEU A 237 4.38 14.99 -20.55
N GLY A 238 4.70 15.43 -21.77
CA GLY A 238 5.47 14.64 -22.73
C GLY A 238 6.85 14.26 -22.21
N ASP A 239 7.55 15.20 -21.58
CA ASP A 239 8.84 14.95 -20.94
C ASP A 239 8.69 13.96 -19.77
N LEU A 240 7.64 14.10 -18.96
CA LEU A 240 7.38 13.22 -17.80
C LEU A 240 7.07 11.78 -18.21
N ILE A 241 6.31 11.57 -19.28
CA ILE A 241 5.88 10.22 -19.71
C ILE A 241 6.74 9.64 -20.84
N ASP A 242 7.83 10.34 -21.21
CA ASP A 242 8.73 10.01 -22.31
C ASP A 242 7.99 9.80 -23.65
N ARG A 243 7.16 10.79 -24.03
CA ARG A 243 6.40 10.78 -25.29
C ARG A 243 6.45 12.15 -25.95
N ASP A 244 6.61 12.16 -27.27
CA ASP A 244 6.52 13.40 -28.06
C ASP A 244 5.16 14.08 -27.80
N PRO A 245 5.14 15.36 -27.34
CA PRO A 245 3.91 16.12 -27.12
C PRO A 245 2.96 16.13 -28.31
N LYS A 246 3.49 16.07 -29.55
CA LYS A 246 2.68 15.96 -30.78
C LYS A 246 1.98 14.62 -30.89
N THR A 247 2.61 13.55 -30.42
CA THR A 247 2.00 12.21 -30.38
C THR A 247 0.85 12.19 -29.39
N ILE A 248 1.05 12.75 -28.19
CA ILE A 248 -0.01 12.89 -27.18
C ILE A 248 -1.19 13.68 -27.78
N SER A 249 -0.91 14.86 -28.37
CA SER A 249 -1.93 15.68 -29.00
C SER A 249 -2.67 14.92 -30.11
N ARG A 250 -1.98 14.24 -31.02
CA ARG A 250 -2.63 13.49 -32.12
C ARG A 250 -3.56 12.37 -31.60
N THR A 251 -3.15 11.68 -30.55
CA THR A 251 -3.95 10.65 -29.88
C THR A 251 -5.21 11.26 -29.28
N VAL A 252 -5.07 12.36 -28.54
CA VAL A 252 -6.22 13.10 -27.97
C VAL A 252 -7.17 13.55 -29.07
N LYS A 253 -6.66 14.15 -30.15
CA LYS A 253 -7.48 14.65 -31.28
C LYS A 253 -8.10 13.55 -32.16
N GLY A 254 -7.96 12.27 -31.82
CA GLY A 254 -8.44 11.15 -32.63
C GLY A 254 -7.81 11.03 -34.03
N LYS A 255 -6.66 11.68 -34.25
CA LYS A 255 -5.94 11.66 -35.55
C LYS A 255 -5.11 10.40 -35.75
N THR A 256 -4.94 9.61 -34.70
CA THR A 256 -4.26 8.32 -34.68
C THR A 256 -5.10 7.35 -33.86
N ALA A 257 -4.93 6.04 -34.09
CA ALA A 257 -5.63 5.03 -33.30
C ALA A 257 -5.32 5.23 -31.80
N PRO A 258 -6.32 5.08 -30.91
CA PRO A 258 -6.11 5.21 -29.48
C PRO A 258 -5.05 4.23 -28.99
N ASN A 259 -4.00 4.74 -28.34
CA ASN A 259 -2.96 3.93 -27.73
C ASN A 259 -3.23 3.86 -26.22
N LEU A 260 -3.63 2.68 -25.75
CA LEU A 260 -3.95 2.45 -24.34
C LEU A 260 -2.77 2.80 -23.43
N ASN A 261 -1.54 2.37 -23.75
CA ASN A 261 -0.37 2.66 -22.93
C ASN A 261 -0.13 4.17 -22.83
N THR A 262 -0.29 4.91 -23.93
CA THR A 262 -0.19 6.38 -23.88
C THR A 262 -1.28 6.98 -23.00
N ALA A 263 -2.53 6.51 -23.10
CA ALA A 263 -3.63 7.01 -22.27
C ALA A 263 -3.41 6.70 -20.77
N VAL A 264 -2.93 5.51 -20.45
CA VAL A 264 -2.58 5.08 -19.09
C VAL A 264 -1.40 5.89 -18.55
N LEU A 265 -0.35 6.10 -19.35
CA LEU A 265 0.78 6.95 -19.00
C LEU A 265 0.33 8.40 -18.74
N ILE A 266 -0.62 8.94 -19.49
CA ILE A 266 -1.20 10.26 -19.21
C ILE A 266 -1.89 10.25 -17.83
N CYS A 267 -2.68 9.24 -17.51
CA CYS A 267 -3.33 9.13 -16.20
C CYS A 267 -2.32 9.15 -15.05
N PHE A 268 -1.22 8.40 -15.17
CA PHE A 268 -0.15 8.38 -14.17
C PHE A 268 0.67 9.66 -14.16
N GLY A 269 1.06 10.20 -15.32
CA GLY A 269 1.83 11.44 -15.40
C GLY A 269 1.09 12.64 -14.82
N LEU A 270 -0.24 12.64 -14.89
CA LEU A 270 -1.08 13.66 -14.27
C LEU A 270 -1.53 13.30 -12.85
N ASN A 271 -1.10 12.18 -12.27
CA ASN A 271 -1.57 11.67 -10.97
C ASN A 271 -3.10 11.73 -10.84
N LEU A 272 -3.82 11.21 -11.84
CA LEU A 272 -5.28 11.29 -11.89
C LEU A 272 -5.90 10.26 -10.93
N PRO A 273 -6.83 10.68 -10.06
CA PRO A 273 -7.53 9.75 -9.20
C PRO A 273 -8.41 8.79 -10.01
N PRO A 274 -8.80 7.63 -9.45
CA PRO A 274 -9.33 6.51 -10.24
C PRO A 274 -10.57 6.90 -11.06
N MET A 275 -11.53 7.60 -10.45
CA MET A 275 -12.75 8.06 -11.13
C MET A 275 -12.51 9.02 -12.31
N ILE A 276 -11.41 9.77 -12.30
CA ILE A 276 -11.03 10.71 -13.37
C ILE A 276 -10.25 9.96 -14.44
N SER A 277 -9.34 9.07 -14.05
CA SER A 277 -8.63 8.16 -14.94
C SER A 277 -9.60 7.32 -15.78
N GLU A 278 -10.60 6.69 -15.15
CA GLU A 278 -11.62 5.91 -15.84
C GLU A 278 -12.40 6.73 -16.87
N LYS A 279 -12.76 7.97 -16.51
CA LYS A 279 -13.45 8.87 -17.44
C LYS A 279 -12.54 9.27 -18.61
N LEU A 280 -11.29 9.63 -18.36
CA LEU A 280 -10.35 9.99 -19.42
C LEU A 280 -10.15 8.82 -20.38
N LEU A 281 -9.98 7.59 -19.86
CA LEU A 281 -9.86 6.39 -20.68
C LEU A 281 -11.10 6.15 -21.55
N ASP A 282 -12.30 6.34 -21.02
CA ASP A 282 -13.55 6.22 -21.80
C ASP A 282 -13.66 7.29 -22.90
N VAL A 283 -13.32 8.55 -22.59
CA VAL A 283 -13.29 9.66 -23.57
C VAL A 283 -12.30 9.41 -24.69
N LEU A 284 -11.12 8.85 -24.39
CA LEU A 284 -10.11 8.50 -25.39
C LEU A 284 -10.43 7.20 -26.15
N GLY A 285 -11.50 6.48 -25.77
CA GLY A 285 -11.85 5.18 -26.36
C GLY A 285 -10.89 4.05 -25.98
N CYS A 286 -10.11 4.21 -24.90
CA CYS A 286 -9.11 3.27 -24.41
C CYS A 286 -9.66 2.43 -23.25
N LYS A 287 -10.51 1.45 -23.54
CA LYS A 287 -11.12 0.61 -22.49
C LYS A 287 -10.20 -0.52 -22.03
N LEU A 288 -10.01 -0.61 -20.72
CA LEU A 288 -9.39 -1.77 -20.08
C LEU A 288 -10.30 -2.99 -20.22
N LYS A 289 -9.70 -4.12 -20.58
CA LYS A 289 -10.40 -5.39 -20.78
C LYS A 289 -10.37 -6.16 -19.44
N PRO A 290 -11.51 -6.46 -18.81
CA PRO A 290 -11.53 -7.03 -17.47
C PRO A 290 -10.88 -8.41 -17.31
N PHE A 291 -10.77 -9.17 -18.40
CA PHE A 291 -10.22 -10.54 -18.41
C PHE A 291 -8.82 -10.62 -19.03
N ASP A 292 -8.22 -9.47 -19.35
CA ASP A 292 -6.86 -9.38 -19.85
C ASP A 292 -5.91 -9.15 -18.66
N PRO A 293 -4.95 -10.05 -18.39
CA PRO A 293 -4.09 -9.96 -17.20
C PRO A 293 -3.29 -8.66 -17.12
N GLU A 294 -2.76 -8.15 -18.23
CA GLU A 294 -2.00 -6.89 -18.25
C GLU A 294 -2.93 -5.73 -17.87
N HIS A 295 -4.15 -5.71 -18.44
CA HIS A 295 -5.13 -4.68 -18.13
C HIS A 295 -5.65 -4.76 -16.69
N GLN A 296 -5.67 -5.93 -16.07
CA GLN A 296 -6.02 -6.09 -14.65
C GLN A 296 -5.00 -5.41 -13.75
N TRP A 297 -3.70 -5.60 -14.02
CA TRP A 297 -2.63 -4.92 -13.28
C TRP A 297 -2.59 -3.42 -13.52
N ILE A 298 -2.82 -2.98 -14.76
CA ILE A 298 -2.99 -1.54 -15.07
C ILE A 298 -4.17 -0.96 -14.27
N SER A 299 -5.30 -1.66 -14.25
CA SER A 299 -6.48 -1.25 -13.48
C SER A 299 -6.17 -1.15 -11.99
N GLU A 300 -5.46 -2.12 -11.44
CA GLU A 300 -5.02 -2.11 -10.04
C GLU A 300 -4.14 -0.89 -9.75
N ALA A 301 -3.11 -0.66 -10.57
CA ALA A 301 -2.21 0.49 -10.42
C ALA A 301 -2.96 1.83 -10.51
N LEU A 302 -3.92 1.97 -11.43
CA LEU A 302 -4.76 3.19 -11.53
C LEU A 302 -5.61 3.44 -10.28
N HIS A 303 -5.89 2.41 -9.48
CA HIS A 303 -6.68 2.54 -8.25
C HIS A 303 -5.82 2.86 -7.03
N VAL A 304 -4.67 2.19 -6.90
CA VAL A 304 -3.92 2.19 -5.65
C VAL A 304 -2.54 2.87 -5.75
N LYS A 305 -2.04 3.09 -6.98
CA LYS A 305 -0.72 3.68 -7.27
C LYS A 305 -0.80 5.03 -8.00
N TYR A 306 -1.99 5.54 -8.32
CA TYR A 306 -2.13 6.80 -9.09
C TYR A 306 -1.40 8.04 -8.52
N PRO A 307 -1.15 8.21 -7.20
CA PRO A 307 -0.42 9.36 -6.69
C PRO A 307 1.10 9.13 -6.62
N GLU A 308 1.58 7.93 -6.95
CA GLU A 308 3.01 7.60 -6.99
C GLU A 308 3.68 8.22 -8.22
N PRO A 309 4.98 8.51 -8.16
CA PRO A 309 5.71 8.96 -9.33
C PRO A 309 5.75 7.84 -10.38
N LEU A 310 5.75 8.23 -11.66
CA LEU A 310 5.62 7.28 -12.78
C LEU A 310 6.65 6.14 -12.75
N TRP A 311 7.89 6.42 -12.33
CA TRP A 311 8.94 5.40 -12.23
C TRP A 311 8.60 4.31 -11.20
N ALA A 312 7.97 4.68 -10.06
CA ALA A 312 7.55 3.73 -9.04
C ALA A 312 6.34 2.90 -9.51
N VAL A 313 5.43 3.52 -10.28
CA VAL A 313 4.31 2.80 -10.93
C VAL A 313 4.84 1.77 -11.92
N LYS A 314 5.85 2.13 -12.74
CA LYS A 314 6.49 1.20 -13.68
C LYS A 314 7.16 0.03 -12.95
N GLU A 315 7.92 0.30 -11.90
CA GLU A 315 8.54 -0.75 -11.06
C GLU A 315 7.50 -1.70 -10.46
N TYR A 316 6.33 -1.18 -10.04
CA TYR A 316 5.23 -2.02 -9.55
C TYR A 316 4.65 -2.92 -10.66
N LEU A 317 4.46 -2.41 -11.87
CA LEU A 317 3.91 -3.17 -12.99
C LEU A 317 4.91 -4.19 -13.57
N GLU A 318 6.19 -3.87 -13.58
CA GLU A 318 7.28 -4.74 -14.05
C GLU A 318 7.37 -6.04 -13.24
N GLN A 319 7.02 -6.02 -11.95
CA GLN A 319 6.95 -7.21 -11.10
C GLN A 319 5.94 -8.26 -11.60
N TYR A 320 5.04 -7.85 -12.49
CA TYR A 320 3.98 -8.69 -13.07
C TYR A 320 4.08 -8.80 -14.58
N ASP A 321 5.28 -8.55 -15.14
CA ASP A 321 5.57 -8.61 -16.58
C ASP A 321 4.72 -7.61 -17.42
N VAL A 322 4.28 -6.50 -16.81
CA VAL A 322 3.49 -5.46 -17.49
C VAL A 322 4.34 -4.23 -17.75
N ALA A 323 4.47 -3.83 -19.02
CA ALA A 323 5.22 -2.65 -19.45
C ALA A 323 4.31 -1.60 -20.10
N ILE A 324 4.43 -0.34 -19.66
CA ILE A 324 3.62 0.81 -20.14
C ILE A 324 4.44 1.96 -20.71
#